data_AF-A0A3C0SJR9-F1
#
_entry.id   AF-A0A3C0SJR9-F1
#
_cell.length_a   1.000
_cell.length_b   1.000
_cell.length_c   1.000
_cell.angle_alpha   90.00
_cell.angle_beta   90.00
_cell.angle_gamma   90.00
#
_symmetry.space_group_name_H-M   'P 1'
#
loop_
_entity.id
_entity.type
_entity.pdbx_description
1 polymer ?
#
loop_
_entity_poly.entity_id
_entity_poly.type
_entity_poly.pdbx_seq_one_letter_code
_entity_poly.pdbx_strand_id
1 'polypeptide(L)'
;MPVKTTGYHRVREIEEELALLGRENDPPPLFLVPSPGDRELLREMILEKVSFGSCEPSILRWEDLYREAARELDIPREARRRQIDPPDHWLIVRHVLERLRARVDESSIPAGARHRGFLWTLGNDLRELLREEVHPLILASSMGCLSDCQGEDCPALPAPEAMLCRLYRD
;
A
#
# COMPACT_ATOMS: atom_id res chain seq x y z
N MET A 1 13.45 22.68 2.96
CA MET A 1 14.51 22.12 2.09
C MET A 1 14.12 22.37 0.64
N PRO A 2 15.02 22.90 -0.20
CA PRO A 2 14.78 22.95 -1.63
C PRO A 2 14.77 21.52 -2.20
N VAL A 3 13.71 21.16 -2.91
CA VAL A 3 13.65 19.90 -3.66
C VAL A 3 14.50 20.09 -4.92
N LYS A 4 15.59 19.33 -5.06
CA LYS A 4 16.40 19.27 -6.28
C LYS A 4 15.85 18.14 -7.15
N THR A 5 15.14 18.47 -8.22
CA THR A 5 14.69 17.49 -9.22
C THR A 5 15.76 17.37 -10.30
N THR A 6 16.19 16.15 -10.59
CA THR A 6 17.16 15.86 -11.66
C THR A 6 16.50 15.00 -12.75
N GLY A 7 17.17 14.86 -13.90
CA GLY A 7 16.70 13.99 -14.97
C GLY A 7 16.94 12.52 -14.66
N TYR A 8 16.62 11.64 -15.61
CA TYR A 8 17.05 10.25 -15.53
C TYR A 8 18.57 10.18 -15.70
N HIS A 9 19.25 9.62 -14.71
CA HIS A 9 20.67 9.34 -14.76
C HIS A 9 20.91 7.84 -14.78
N ARG A 10 21.89 7.40 -15.55
CA ARG A 10 22.43 6.08 -15.31
C ARG A 10 23.16 6.12 -13.98
N VAL A 11 23.04 5.02 -13.26
CA VAL A 11 23.68 4.82 -11.97
C VAL A 11 25.17 5.23 -11.97
N ARG A 12 25.94 4.85 -13.00
CA ARG A 12 27.36 5.21 -13.17
C ARG A 12 27.65 6.72 -13.28
N GLU A 13 26.67 7.51 -13.71
CA GLU A 13 26.82 8.95 -13.93
C GLU A 13 26.71 9.75 -12.62
N ILE A 14 26.10 9.16 -11.59
CA ILE A 14 25.85 9.81 -10.30
C ILE A 14 26.67 9.21 -9.14
N GLU A 15 27.52 8.22 -9.42
CA GLU A 15 28.34 7.54 -8.40
C GLU A 15 29.18 8.51 -7.56
N GLU A 16 29.80 9.53 -8.19
CA GLU A 16 30.60 10.54 -7.47
C GLU A 16 29.73 11.47 -6.62
N GLU A 17 28.55 11.88 -7.12
CA GLU A 17 27.61 12.72 -6.36
C GLU A 17 27.04 11.96 -5.15
N LEU A 18 26.66 10.70 -5.33
CA LEU A 18 26.24 9.81 -4.24
C LEU A 18 27.35 9.63 -3.20
N ALA A 19 28.59 9.49 -3.67
CA ALA A 19 29.74 9.35 -2.80
C ALA A 19 30.00 10.62 -1.95
N LEU A 20 29.85 11.80 -2.55
CA LEU A 20 29.98 13.09 -1.86
C LEU A 20 28.87 13.28 -0.82
N LEU A 21 27.61 13.00 -1.19
CA LEU A 21 26.47 13.08 -0.27
C LEU A 21 26.66 12.20 0.96
N GLY A 22 27.29 11.03 0.79
CA GLY A 22 27.62 10.14 1.89
C GLY A 22 28.71 10.63 2.83
N ARG A 23 29.62 11.51 2.38
CA ARG A 23 30.74 12.06 3.17
C ARG A 23 30.40 13.36 3.88
N GLU A 24 29.59 14.21 3.25
CA GLU A 24 29.37 15.59 3.70
C GLU A 24 28.28 15.76 4.76
N ASN A 25 27.45 14.73 5.00
CA ASN A 25 26.33 14.80 5.92
C ASN A 25 26.56 13.96 7.18
N ASP A 26 26.39 14.60 8.35
CA ASP A 26 26.27 13.95 9.66
C ASP A 26 24.95 14.40 10.31
N PRO A 27 23.93 13.53 10.44
CA PRO A 27 23.94 12.09 10.16
C PRO A 27 23.96 11.76 8.65
N PRO A 28 24.38 10.53 8.28
CA PRO A 28 24.42 10.10 6.88
C PRO A 28 23.02 10.18 6.23
N PRO A 29 22.96 10.42 4.91
CA PRO A 29 21.70 10.54 4.20
C PRO A 29 20.97 9.19 4.13
N LEU A 30 19.63 9.27 4.07
CA LEU A 30 18.76 8.13 3.82
C LEU A 30 18.49 8.04 2.31
N PHE A 31 18.73 6.85 1.75
CA PHE A 31 18.43 6.55 0.35
C PHE A 31 17.13 5.75 0.26
N LEU A 32 16.26 6.12 -0.69
CA LEU A 32 15.03 5.39 -0.97
C LEU A 32 15.11 4.79 -2.37
N VAL A 33 14.98 3.47 -2.48
CA VAL A 33 15.09 2.72 -3.74
C VAL A 33 13.81 1.96 -4.08
N PRO A 34 13.48 1.76 -5.37
CA PRO A 34 12.21 1.19 -5.77
C PRO A 34 12.18 -0.34 -5.72
N SER A 35 13.32 -1.03 -5.82
CA SER A 35 13.37 -2.49 -5.82
C SER A 35 14.47 -3.08 -4.92
N PRO A 36 14.38 -4.38 -4.56
CA PRO A 36 15.43 -5.06 -3.82
C PRO A 36 16.77 -5.11 -4.56
N GLY A 37 16.75 -5.24 -5.89
CA GLY A 37 17.97 -5.26 -6.71
C GLY A 37 18.70 -3.92 -6.68
N ASP A 38 17.95 -2.82 -6.68
CA ASP A 38 18.50 -1.46 -6.61
C ASP A 38 19.18 -1.20 -5.26
N ARG A 39 18.70 -1.83 -4.19
CA ARG A 39 19.30 -1.70 -2.85
C ARG A 39 20.71 -2.26 -2.83
N GLU A 40 20.90 -3.48 -3.33
CA GLU A 40 22.23 -4.11 -3.34
C GLU A 40 23.15 -3.38 -4.32
N LEU A 41 22.66 -3.01 -5.50
CA LEU A 41 23.43 -2.21 -6.46
C LEU A 41 23.90 -0.89 -5.83
N LEU A 42 23.00 -0.14 -5.20
CA LEU A 42 23.33 1.12 -4.54
C LEU A 42 24.36 0.93 -3.43
N ARG A 43 24.18 -0.11 -2.62
CA ARG A 43 25.10 -0.47 -1.54
C ARG A 43 26.51 -0.74 -2.06
N GLU A 44 26.65 -1.56 -3.10
CA GLU A 44 27.94 -1.90 -3.70
C GLU A 44 28.69 -0.64 -4.14
N MET A 45 28.04 0.26 -4.87
CA MET A 45 28.71 1.48 -5.38
C MET A 45 29.11 2.46 -4.27
N ILE A 46 28.24 2.59 -3.28
CA ILE A 46 28.45 3.42 -2.10
C ILE A 46 29.65 2.89 -1.31
N LEU A 47 29.71 1.58 -1.04
CA LEU A 47 30.79 0.95 -0.28
C LEU A 47 32.11 0.87 -1.05
N GLU A 48 32.09 0.70 -2.37
CA GLU A 48 33.32 0.66 -3.19
C GLU A 48 34.03 2.02 -3.25
N LYS A 49 33.29 3.13 -3.18
CA LYS A 49 33.83 4.49 -3.41
C LYS A 49 33.89 5.37 -2.16
N VAL A 50 33.25 4.98 -1.08
CA VAL A 50 33.22 5.77 0.17
C VAL A 50 33.45 4.88 1.37
N SER A 51 34.46 5.24 2.15
CA SER A 51 34.61 4.75 3.51
C SER A 51 33.63 5.52 4.41
N PHE A 52 32.46 4.93 4.66
CA PHE A 52 31.48 5.48 5.59
C PHE A 52 31.90 5.24 7.05
N GLY A 53 32.95 5.91 7.51
CA GLY A 53 33.38 5.96 8.92
C GLY A 53 32.99 4.71 9.73
N SER A 54 32.08 4.87 10.70
CA SER A 54 31.54 3.80 11.53
C SER A 54 30.06 3.43 11.26
N CYS A 55 29.38 4.08 10.31
CA CYS A 55 27.95 3.85 10.03
C CYS A 55 27.67 3.83 8.52
N GLU A 56 27.23 2.69 8.00
CA GLU A 56 26.70 2.57 6.63
C GLU A 56 25.44 3.45 6.47
N PRO A 57 25.22 4.07 5.29
CA PRO A 57 24.01 4.85 5.05
C PRO A 57 22.78 3.95 4.97
N SER A 58 21.65 4.43 5.47
CA SER A 58 20.38 3.69 5.45
C SER A 58 19.80 3.67 4.04
N ILE A 59 19.73 2.49 3.42
CA ILE A 59 19.06 2.29 2.13
C ILE A 59 17.73 1.57 2.38
N LEU A 60 16.64 2.31 2.22
CA LEU A 60 15.27 1.86 2.42
C LEU A 60 14.55 1.60 1.10
N ARG A 61 13.55 0.74 1.13
CA ARG A 61 12.54 0.65 0.07
C ARG A 61 11.24 1.33 0.51
N TRP A 62 10.31 1.50 -0.42
CA TRP A 62 8.97 2.03 -0.13
C TRP A 62 8.27 1.24 0.98
N GLU A 63 8.39 -0.09 0.97
CA GLU A 63 7.83 -0.96 2.00
C GLU A 63 8.50 -0.82 3.38
N ASP A 64 9.74 -0.35 3.43
CA ASP A 64 10.47 -0.14 4.68
C ASP A 64 10.11 1.20 5.33
N LEU A 65 9.68 2.19 4.53
CA LEU A 65 9.44 3.57 4.96
C LEU A 65 8.42 3.67 6.10
N TYR A 66 7.31 2.92 6.03
CA TYR A 66 6.32 2.89 7.10
C TYR A 66 6.92 2.40 8.43
N ARG A 67 7.73 1.34 8.37
CA ARG A 67 8.33 0.74 9.56
C ARG A 67 9.33 1.69 10.22
N GLU A 68 10.15 2.35 9.41
CA GLU A 68 11.13 3.32 9.90
C GLU A 68 10.43 4.57 10.47
N ALA A 69 9.47 5.16 9.75
CA ALA A 69 8.69 6.30 10.27
C ALA A 69 7.95 5.96 11.57
N ALA A 70 7.35 4.76 11.68
CA ALA A 70 6.70 4.32 12.90
C ALA A 70 7.68 4.11 14.07
N ARG A 71 8.95 3.78 13.78
CA ARG A 71 10.00 3.71 14.81
C ARG A 71 10.40 5.11 15.29
N GLU A 72 10.64 6.04 14.37
CA GLU A 72 11.02 7.42 14.72
C GLU A 72 9.91 8.18 15.47
N LEU A 73 8.65 7.82 15.24
CA LEU A 73 7.48 8.37 15.95
C LEU A 73 7.14 7.61 17.24
N ASP A 74 7.99 6.68 17.70
CA ASP A 74 7.78 5.86 18.89
C ASP A 74 6.42 5.13 18.94
N ILE A 75 5.88 4.74 17.78
CA ILE A 75 4.61 4.02 17.73
C ILE A 75 4.83 2.60 18.28
N PRO A 76 4.06 2.17 19.31
CA PRO A 76 4.17 0.82 19.88
C PRO A 76 3.97 -0.26 18.82
N ARG A 77 4.72 -1.36 18.90
CA ARG A 77 4.73 -2.41 17.85
C ARG A 77 3.32 -2.97 17.59
N GLU A 78 2.54 -3.15 18.64
CA GLU A 78 1.14 -3.58 18.64
C GLU A 78 0.17 -2.58 17.99
N ALA A 79 0.53 -1.29 17.95
CA ALA A 79 -0.25 -0.25 17.28
C ALA A 79 0.16 -0.03 15.82
N ARG A 80 1.25 -0.68 15.35
CA ARG A 80 1.71 -0.58 13.97
C ARG A 80 0.81 -1.43 13.07
N ARG A 81 0.46 -0.88 11.91
CA ARG A 81 -0.23 -1.62 10.84
C ARG A 81 0.66 -2.78 10.39
N ARG A 82 0.05 -3.95 10.23
CA ARG A 82 0.72 -5.14 9.72
C ARG A 82 0.42 -5.27 8.23
N GLN A 83 1.43 -5.68 7.46
CA GLN A 83 1.22 -6.10 6.08
C GLN A 83 0.36 -7.37 6.07
N ILE A 84 -0.69 -7.36 5.26
CA ILE A 84 -1.51 -8.54 5.00
C ILE A 84 -0.75 -9.39 3.98
N ASP A 85 -0.46 -10.65 4.34
CA ASP A 85 0.17 -11.58 3.41
C ASP A 85 -0.79 -11.90 2.25
N PRO A 86 -0.29 -12.11 1.01
CA PRO A 86 -1.16 -12.36 -0.15
C PRO A 86 -2.21 -13.49 0.04
N PRO A 87 -1.92 -14.60 0.75
CA PRO A 87 -2.95 -15.60 1.06
C PRO A 87 -4.00 -15.11 2.04
N ASP A 88 -3.60 -14.35 3.07
CA ASP A 88 -4.48 -13.82 4.10
C ASP A 88 -5.49 -12.82 3.52
N HIS A 89 -5.06 -12.05 2.51
CA HIS A 89 -5.95 -11.17 1.75
C HIS A 89 -7.19 -11.90 1.26
N TRP A 90 -7.02 -13.06 0.60
CA TRP A 90 -8.15 -13.82 0.08
C TRP A 90 -9.04 -14.42 1.17
N LEU A 91 -8.47 -14.76 2.33
CA LEU A 91 -9.24 -15.22 3.49
C LEU A 91 -10.09 -14.09 4.08
N ILE A 92 -9.53 -12.89 4.20
CA ILE A 92 -10.24 -11.70 4.68
C ILE A 92 -11.37 -11.35 3.71
N VAL A 93 -11.08 -11.22 2.42
CA VAL A 93 -12.09 -10.88 1.40
C VAL A 93 -13.20 -11.92 1.37
N ARG A 94 -12.86 -13.21 1.47
CA ARG A 94 -13.86 -14.29 1.56
C ARG A 94 -14.71 -14.14 2.82
N HIS A 95 -14.10 -13.86 3.97
CA HIS A 95 -14.81 -13.68 5.22
C HIS A 95 -15.81 -12.51 5.15
N VAL A 96 -15.39 -11.36 4.63
CA VAL A 96 -16.26 -10.18 4.46
C VAL A 96 -17.42 -10.49 3.51
N LEU A 97 -17.15 -11.15 2.37
CA LEU A 97 -18.18 -11.54 1.42
C LEU A 97 -19.20 -12.53 2.02
N GLU A 98 -18.75 -13.54 2.74
CA GLU A 98 -19.64 -14.50 3.39
C GLU A 98 -20.47 -13.86 4.51
N ARG A 99 -19.92 -12.87 5.23
CA ARG A 99 -20.69 -12.08 6.21
C ARG A 99 -21.80 -11.26 5.55
N LEU A 100 -21.56 -10.69 4.38
CA LEU A 100 -22.61 -10.01 3.62
C LEU A 100 -23.69 -11.00 3.18
N ARG A 101 -23.30 -12.13 2.58
CA ARG A 101 -24.23 -13.19 2.12
C ARG A 101 -25.10 -13.76 3.24
N ALA A 102 -24.57 -13.86 4.45
CA ALA A 102 -25.33 -14.35 5.60
C ALA A 102 -26.40 -13.36 6.11
N ARG A 103 -26.34 -12.08 5.71
CA ARG A 103 -27.23 -11.01 6.18
C ARG A 103 -28.32 -10.63 5.19
N VAL A 104 -28.19 -11.01 3.93
CA VAL A 104 -29.09 -10.59 2.85
C VAL A 104 -29.64 -11.80 2.13
N ASP A 105 -30.85 -11.66 1.57
CA ASP A 105 -31.43 -12.70 0.72
C ASP A 105 -30.57 -12.94 -0.53
N GLU A 106 -30.57 -14.17 -1.05
CA GLU A 106 -29.81 -14.52 -2.25
C GLU A 106 -30.18 -13.66 -3.47
N SER A 107 -31.44 -13.21 -3.55
CA SER A 107 -31.92 -12.28 -4.57
C SER A 107 -31.24 -10.90 -4.51
N SER A 108 -30.77 -10.49 -3.34
CA SER A 108 -30.06 -9.23 -3.10
C SER A 108 -28.57 -9.31 -3.46
N ILE A 109 -28.05 -10.50 -3.75
CA ILE A 109 -26.69 -10.69 -4.27
C ILE A 109 -26.71 -10.54 -5.80
N PRO A 110 -25.90 -9.64 -6.38
CA PRO A 110 -25.76 -9.53 -7.84
C PRO A 110 -25.40 -10.88 -8.48
N ALA A 111 -25.95 -11.19 -9.65
CA ALA A 111 -25.76 -12.50 -10.29
C ALA A 111 -24.27 -12.87 -10.47
N GLY A 112 -23.46 -11.91 -10.92
CA GLY A 112 -22.00 -12.08 -11.06
C GLY A 112 -21.30 -12.45 -9.75
N ALA A 113 -21.82 -11.95 -8.62
CA ALA A 113 -21.27 -12.17 -7.29
C ALA A 113 -21.62 -13.52 -6.68
N ARG A 114 -22.50 -14.31 -7.31
CA ARG A 114 -22.87 -15.67 -6.85
C ARG A 114 -21.84 -16.72 -7.29
N HIS A 115 -21.03 -16.41 -8.30
CA HIS A 115 -20.05 -17.35 -8.83
C HIS A 115 -18.78 -17.44 -7.98
N ARG A 116 -18.15 -18.62 -7.95
CA ARG A 116 -16.90 -18.84 -7.18
C ARG A 116 -15.74 -17.94 -7.63
N GLY A 117 -15.69 -17.59 -8.91
CA GLY A 117 -14.66 -16.72 -9.48
C GLY A 117 -14.72 -15.27 -8.99
N PHE A 118 -15.88 -14.83 -8.48
CA PHE A 118 -16.07 -13.46 -8.03
C PHE A 118 -15.12 -13.04 -6.92
N LEU A 119 -14.72 -13.98 -6.05
CA LEU A 119 -13.77 -13.72 -4.97
C LEU A 119 -12.48 -13.08 -5.50
N TRP A 120 -11.96 -13.58 -6.63
CA TRP A 120 -10.74 -13.08 -7.25
C TRP A 120 -10.90 -11.65 -7.78
N THR A 121 -11.99 -11.37 -8.48
CA THR A 121 -12.31 -10.03 -8.97
C THR A 121 -12.43 -9.06 -7.80
N LEU A 122 -13.25 -9.39 -6.81
CA LEU A 122 -13.45 -8.55 -5.63
C LEU A 122 -12.13 -8.26 -4.91
N GLY A 123 -11.31 -9.29 -4.66
CA GLY A 123 -10.04 -9.06 -3.96
C GLY A 123 -9.04 -8.26 -4.77
N ASN A 124 -9.05 -8.33 -6.10
CA ASN A 124 -8.22 -7.46 -6.94
C ASN A 124 -8.73 -6.01 -6.86
N ASP A 125 -10.04 -5.80 -7.01
CA ASP A 125 -10.63 -4.45 -6.95
C ASP A 125 -10.39 -3.78 -5.60
N LEU A 126 -10.60 -4.51 -4.50
CA LEU A 126 -10.31 -4.01 -3.14
C LEU A 126 -8.83 -3.69 -2.96
N ARG A 127 -7.93 -4.51 -3.51
CA ARG A 127 -6.49 -4.26 -3.45
C ARG A 127 -6.11 -2.99 -4.21
N GLU A 128 -6.68 -2.76 -5.39
CA GLU A 128 -6.40 -1.55 -6.17
C GLU A 128 -6.95 -0.30 -5.46
N LEU A 129 -8.18 -0.35 -4.94
CA LEU A 129 -8.76 0.74 -4.15
C LEU A 129 -7.89 1.11 -2.93
N LEU A 130 -7.38 0.10 -2.21
CA LEU A 130 -6.47 0.32 -1.08
C LEU A 130 -5.12 0.90 -1.53
N ARG A 131 -4.59 0.45 -2.68
CA ARG A 131 -3.32 0.93 -3.25
C ARG A 131 -3.40 2.38 -3.70
N GLU A 132 -4.57 2.80 -4.17
CA GLU A 132 -4.87 4.18 -4.56
C GLU A 132 -5.33 5.04 -3.37
N GLU A 133 -5.34 4.48 -2.14
CA GLU A 133 -5.77 5.16 -0.92
C GLU A 133 -7.20 5.75 -1.02
N VAL A 134 -8.09 5.07 -1.77
CA VAL A 134 -9.46 5.54 -1.98
C VAL A 134 -10.22 5.49 -0.66
N HIS A 135 -10.71 6.64 -0.18
CA HIS A 135 -11.54 6.68 1.02
C HIS A 135 -12.95 6.10 0.74
N PRO A 136 -13.54 5.28 1.63
CA PRO A 136 -14.87 4.69 1.39
C PRO A 136 -15.98 5.70 1.05
N LEU A 137 -15.97 6.88 1.69
CA LEU A 137 -16.91 7.95 1.37
C LEU A 137 -16.73 8.53 -0.04
N ILE A 138 -15.49 8.58 -0.55
CA ILE A 138 -15.21 9.06 -1.90
C ILE A 138 -15.73 8.04 -2.92
N LEU A 139 -15.44 6.75 -2.69
CA LEU A 139 -15.99 5.68 -3.52
C LEU A 139 -17.53 5.70 -3.53
N ALA A 140 -18.15 5.83 -2.35
CA ALA A 140 -19.60 5.89 -2.23
C ALA A 140 -20.18 7.11 -2.96
N SER A 141 -19.51 8.26 -2.95
CA SER A 141 -19.93 9.44 -3.72
C SER A 141 -19.87 9.20 -5.22
N SER A 142 -18.75 8.68 -5.71
CA SER A 142 -18.55 8.40 -7.14
C SER A 142 -19.51 7.34 -7.69
N MET A 143 -19.90 6.38 -6.85
CA MET A 143 -20.79 5.27 -7.20
C MET A 143 -22.28 5.57 -6.91
N GLY A 144 -22.61 6.71 -6.28
CA GLY A 144 -23.98 7.06 -5.92
C GLY A 144 -24.55 6.32 -4.70
N CYS A 145 -23.70 5.78 -3.82
CA CYS A 145 -24.08 4.97 -2.64
C CYS A 145 -24.18 5.76 -1.31
N LEU A 146 -23.97 7.08 -1.33
CA LEU A 146 -23.66 7.91 -0.13
C LEU A 146 -24.63 7.78 1.04
N SER A 147 -25.94 7.70 0.79
CA SER A 147 -26.98 7.59 1.84
C SER A 147 -27.45 6.16 2.06
N ASP A 148 -27.40 5.34 1.03
CA ASP A 148 -28.21 4.13 0.97
C ASP A 148 -27.50 2.93 1.57
N CYS A 149 -26.18 2.98 1.76
CA CYS A 149 -25.40 1.85 2.25
C CYS A 149 -24.47 2.22 3.40
N GLN A 150 -24.89 3.19 4.25
CA GLN A 150 -24.19 3.60 5.49
C GLN A 150 -24.61 2.79 6.73
N GLY A 151 -25.74 2.10 6.69
CA GLY A 151 -26.25 1.27 7.78
C GLY A 151 -25.75 -0.18 7.76
N GLU A 152 -26.37 -1.04 8.57
CA GLU A 152 -26.18 -2.49 8.47
C GLU A 152 -26.75 -3.04 7.16
N ASP A 153 -27.89 -2.46 6.74
CA ASP A 153 -28.57 -2.74 5.47
C ASP A 153 -28.14 -1.79 4.35
N CYS A 154 -28.30 -2.25 3.12
CA CYS A 154 -28.01 -1.51 1.89
C CYS A 154 -29.18 -1.69 0.90
N PRO A 155 -30.25 -0.89 1.01
CA PRO A 155 -31.41 -0.91 0.10
C PRO A 155 -31.08 -0.81 -1.38
N ALA A 156 -29.91 -0.30 -1.76
CA ALA A 156 -29.49 -0.24 -3.15
C ALA A 156 -29.02 -1.61 -3.72
N LEU A 157 -28.95 -2.67 -2.90
CA LEU A 157 -28.80 -4.03 -3.41
C LEU A 157 -30.03 -4.43 -4.24
N PRO A 158 -29.86 -5.18 -5.36
CA PRO A 158 -28.67 -5.91 -5.79
C PRO A 158 -27.77 -5.16 -6.78
N ALA A 159 -27.71 -3.82 -6.76
CA ALA A 159 -26.80 -3.09 -7.64
C ALA A 159 -25.32 -3.49 -7.36
N PRO A 160 -24.50 -3.80 -8.39
CA PRO A 160 -23.09 -4.14 -8.20
C PRO A 160 -22.29 -3.06 -7.46
N GLU A 161 -22.55 -1.81 -7.77
CA GLU A 161 -21.92 -0.63 -7.16
C GLU A 161 -22.23 -0.58 -5.66
N ALA A 162 -23.49 -0.80 -5.29
CA ALA A 162 -23.95 -0.83 -3.90
C ALA A 162 -23.26 -1.94 -3.11
N MET A 163 -23.08 -3.12 -3.71
CA MET A 163 -22.35 -4.22 -3.11
C MET A 163 -20.86 -3.87 -2.87
N LEU A 164 -20.18 -3.27 -3.86
CA LEU A 164 -18.79 -2.84 -3.71
C LEU A 164 -18.65 -1.77 -2.61
N CYS A 165 -19.51 -0.75 -2.62
CA CYS A 165 -19.59 0.28 -1.58
C CYS A 165 -19.77 -0.34 -0.19
N ARG A 166 -20.64 -1.35 -0.07
CA ARG A 166 -20.91 -2.04 1.20
C ARG A 166 -19.73 -2.88 1.68
N LEU A 167 -19.06 -3.59 0.78
CA LEU A 167 -17.92 -4.48 1.07
C LEU A 167 -16.64 -3.70 1.36
N TYR A 168 -16.38 -2.60 0.67
CA TYR A 168 -15.17 -1.80 0.86
C TYR A 168 -15.15 -1.01 2.18
N ARG A 169 -16.33 -0.83 2.79
CA ARG A 169 -16.49 -0.19 4.09
C ARG A 169 -16.25 -1.14 5.27
N ASP A 170 -16.51 -2.43 5.09
CA ASP A 170 -16.40 -3.46 6.14
C ASP A 170 -14.97 -4.01 6.28
#